data_AF-A0A7C1CLE7-F1
#
_entry.id   AF-A0A7C1CLE7-F1
#
_cell.length_a   1.000
_cell.length_b   1.000
_cell.length_c   1.000
_cell.angle_alpha   90.00
_cell.angle_beta   90.00
_cell.angle_gamma   90.00
#
_symmetry.space_group_name_H-M   'P 1'
#
loop_
_entity.id
_entity.type
_entity.pdbx_description
1 polymer ?
#
loop_
_entity_poly.entity_id
_entity_poly.type
_entity_poly.pdbx_seq_one_letter_code
_entity_poly.pdbx_strand_id
1 'polypeptide(L)'
;YIGWAFDKFGYEDPGADVAVIISLMQQVGEAERIPPDAETYVGPEQLIRFMTAFVAKFIEYYPPTPEQAGAIGALMDSDVSNSDVISPYGNGDSGTIYRLREGVERFMITDINNPGASAMAQSTLPLMFDHIAVAVTMFNHVPGGSNVLFMDGHVEFQRYEERGSGLANSHVAHSLGLMALAL
;
A
#
# COMPACT_ATOMS: atom_id res chain seq x y z
N TYR A 1 0.70 -9.01 4.83
CA TYR A 1 2.05 -8.41 4.69
C TYR A 1 2.16 -7.82 3.30
N ILE A 2 2.57 -6.57 3.19
CA ILE A 2 2.56 -5.81 1.92
C ILE A 2 3.95 -5.61 1.30
N GLY A 3 5.05 -5.99 1.95
CA GLY A 3 6.39 -6.01 1.34
C GLY A 3 7.08 -4.64 1.19
N TRP A 4 6.37 -3.55 0.99
CA TRP A 4 6.95 -2.20 0.84
C TRP A 4 6.60 -1.27 2.01
N ALA A 5 7.44 -0.25 2.23
CA ALA A 5 7.27 0.74 3.28
C ALA A 5 6.24 1.78 2.85
N PHE A 6 5.03 1.70 3.39
CA PHE A 6 3.99 2.72 3.18
C PHE A 6 3.81 3.56 4.45
N ASP A 7 4.01 4.86 4.32
CA ASP A 7 3.94 5.87 5.39
C ASP A 7 2.91 6.97 5.11
N LYS A 8 2.30 6.97 3.93
CA LYS A 8 1.31 7.96 3.48
C LYS A 8 0.00 7.27 3.10
N PHE A 9 -0.66 6.71 4.11
CA PHE A 9 -1.91 5.96 3.97
C PHE A 9 -3.13 6.64 4.60
N GLY A 10 -2.94 7.79 5.26
CA GLY A 10 -4.03 8.56 5.84
C GLY A 10 -5.01 9.04 4.78
N TYR A 11 -6.25 9.27 5.20
CA TYR A 11 -7.29 9.82 4.32
C TYR A 11 -6.90 11.22 3.85
N GLU A 12 -6.91 11.42 2.52
CA GLU A 12 -6.71 12.72 1.87
C GLU A 12 -7.83 12.94 0.86
N ASP A 13 -8.38 14.14 0.78
CA ASP A 13 -9.45 14.51 -0.16
C ASP A 13 -8.82 15.31 -1.33
N PRO A 14 -8.98 14.90 -2.60
CA PRO A 14 -9.89 13.87 -3.11
C PRO A 14 -9.36 12.42 -3.10
N GLY A 15 -8.09 12.19 -2.79
CA GLY A 15 -7.43 10.89 -2.97
C GLY A 15 -7.12 10.60 -4.43
N ALA A 16 -6.57 9.41 -4.70
CA ALA A 16 -6.12 9.00 -6.03
C ALA A 16 -7.07 7.98 -6.67
N ASP A 17 -7.33 8.14 -7.96
CA ASP A 17 -8.19 7.24 -8.75
C ASP A 17 -7.62 5.81 -8.82
N VAL A 18 -8.46 4.79 -8.59
CA VAL A 18 -8.05 3.38 -8.55
C VAL A 18 -8.03 2.68 -9.92
N ALA A 19 -8.17 3.41 -11.04
CA ALA A 19 -8.25 2.87 -12.40
C ALA A 19 -7.08 1.95 -12.77
N VAL A 20 -5.88 2.20 -12.22
CA VAL A 20 -4.73 1.29 -12.44
C VAL A 20 -5.00 -0.10 -11.86
N ILE A 21 -5.64 -0.19 -10.70
CA ILE A 21 -6.00 -1.46 -10.04
C ILE A 21 -7.11 -2.14 -10.84
N ILE A 22 -8.15 -1.39 -11.25
CA ILE A 22 -9.24 -1.91 -12.11
C ILE A 22 -8.68 -2.47 -13.42
N SER A 23 -7.79 -1.72 -14.08
CA SER A 23 -7.15 -2.13 -15.34
C SER A 23 -6.33 -3.40 -15.16
N LEU A 24 -5.58 -3.50 -14.06
CA LEU A 24 -4.81 -4.70 -13.73
C LEU A 24 -5.75 -5.90 -13.53
N MET A 25 -6.81 -5.77 -12.74
CA MET A 25 -7.80 -6.84 -12.50
C MET A 25 -8.40 -7.37 -13.81
N GLN A 26 -8.72 -6.48 -14.75
CA GLN A 26 -9.21 -6.87 -16.07
C GLN A 26 -8.14 -7.66 -16.86
N GLN A 27 -6.89 -7.23 -16.82
CA GLN A 27 -5.79 -7.87 -17.56
C GLN A 27 -5.44 -9.26 -17.00
N VAL A 28 -5.52 -9.45 -15.68
CA VAL A 28 -5.23 -10.74 -15.02
C VAL A 28 -6.43 -11.70 -15.00
N GLY A 29 -7.52 -11.36 -15.69
CA GLY A 29 -8.71 -12.23 -15.83
C GLY A 29 -9.67 -12.19 -14.64
N GLU A 30 -9.57 -11.19 -13.78
CA GLU A 30 -10.38 -11.02 -12.57
C GLU A 30 -11.47 -9.94 -12.72
N ALA A 31 -11.86 -9.65 -13.96
CA ALA A 31 -12.86 -8.63 -14.28
C ALA A 31 -14.22 -8.86 -13.58
N GLU A 32 -14.63 -10.12 -13.40
CA GLU A 32 -15.90 -10.48 -12.76
C GLU A 32 -15.93 -10.16 -11.26
N ARG A 33 -14.75 -9.96 -10.64
CA ARG A 33 -14.65 -9.62 -9.22
C ARG A 33 -14.63 -8.13 -8.97
N ILE A 34 -14.61 -7.29 -10.00
CA ILE A 34 -14.62 -5.84 -9.85
C ILE A 34 -16.03 -5.39 -9.39
N PRO A 35 -16.16 -4.69 -8.24
CA PRO A 35 -17.44 -4.13 -7.82
C PRO A 35 -18.02 -3.17 -8.88
N PRO A 36 -19.35 -3.17 -9.10
CA PRO A 36 -19.98 -2.32 -10.12
C PRO A 36 -19.74 -0.81 -9.93
N ASP A 37 -19.45 -0.37 -8.71
CA ASP A 37 -19.20 1.01 -8.31
C ASP A 37 -17.72 1.35 -8.12
N ALA A 38 -16.81 0.44 -8.49
CA ALA A 38 -15.36 0.61 -8.29
C ALA A 38 -14.78 1.87 -8.97
N GLU A 39 -15.40 2.37 -10.04
CA GLU A 39 -15.00 3.62 -10.71
C GLU A 39 -15.16 4.86 -9.82
N THR A 40 -15.96 4.76 -8.74
CA THR A 40 -16.13 5.84 -7.76
C THR A 40 -15.11 5.78 -6.63
N TYR A 41 -14.33 4.71 -6.56
CA TYR A 41 -13.40 4.49 -5.48
C TYR A 41 -12.12 5.31 -5.67
N VAL A 42 -11.60 5.79 -4.55
CA VAL A 42 -10.31 6.47 -4.45
C VAL A 42 -9.45 5.80 -3.38
N GLY A 43 -8.14 5.87 -3.57
CA GLY A 43 -7.13 5.26 -2.74
C GLY A 43 -6.10 6.27 -2.20
N PRO A 44 -5.20 5.83 -1.31
CA PRO A 44 -4.08 6.65 -0.87
C PRO A 44 -3.12 6.89 -2.05
N GLU A 45 -2.68 8.14 -2.21
CA GLU A 45 -1.80 8.55 -3.31
C GLU A 45 -0.53 7.70 -3.41
N GLN A 46 0.12 7.42 -2.28
CA GLN A 46 1.32 6.59 -2.27
C GLN A 46 1.07 5.17 -2.78
N LEU A 47 -0.07 4.57 -2.42
CA LEU A 47 -0.43 3.22 -2.86
C LEU A 47 -0.76 3.20 -4.36
N ILE A 48 -1.51 4.17 -4.86
CA ILE A 48 -1.88 4.23 -6.28
C ILE A 48 -0.68 4.54 -7.16
N ARG A 49 0.23 5.41 -6.72
CA ARG A 49 1.48 5.71 -7.44
C ARG A 49 2.45 4.54 -7.40
N PHE A 50 2.52 3.83 -6.27
CA PHE A 50 3.20 2.53 -6.20
C PHE A 50 2.67 1.59 -7.27
N MET A 51 1.35 1.36 -7.30
CA MET A 51 0.74 0.43 -8.27
C MET A 51 1.01 0.86 -9.70
N THR A 52 0.89 2.15 -10.02
CA THR A 52 1.21 2.68 -11.34
C THR A 52 2.65 2.41 -11.75
N ALA A 53 3.62 2.74 -10.90
CA ALA A 53 5.03 2.52 -11.20
C ALA A 53 5.42 1.03 -11.21
N PHE A 54 4.79 0.23 -10.36
CA PHE A 54 5.05 -1.19 -10.22
C PHE A 54 4.47 -1.98 -11.41
N VAL A 55 3.20 -1.76 -11.76
CA VAL A 55 2.52 -2.43 -12.88
C VAL A 55 3.22 -2.14 -14.20
N ALA A 56 3.72 -0.91 -14.40
CA ALA A 56 4.49 -0.56 -15.59
C ALA A 56 5.74 -1.43 -15.80
N LYS A 57 6.39 -1.88 -14.71
CA LYS A 57 7.52 -2.83 -14.77
C LYS A 57 7.02 -4.27 -14.88
N PHE A 58 5.97 -4.61 -14.15
CA PHE A 58 5.43 -5.97 -14.11
C PHE A 58 4.85 -6.43 -15.45
N ILE A 59 4.21 -5.52 -16.20
CA ILE A 59 3.57 -5.84 -17.48
C ILE A 59 4.55 -6.33 -18.55
N GLU A 60 5.85 -5.99 -18.43
CA GLU A 60 6.91 -6.53 -19.29
C GLU A 60 7.08 -8.05 -19.16
N TYR A 61 6.58 -8.63 -18.06
CA TYR A 61 6.63 -10.05 -17.75
C TYR A 61 5.27 -10.74 -17.88
N TYR A 62 4.24 -10.08 -18.44
CA TYR A 62 2.91 -10.66 -18.57
C TYR A 62 2.60 -11.16 -20.00
N PRO A 63 2.09 -12.39 -20.21
CA PRO A 63 1.84 -13.42 -19.20
C PRO A 63 3.15 -14.06 -18.70
N PRO A 64 3.25 -14.38 -17.40
CA PRO A 64 4.50 -14.88 -16.82
C PRO A 64 4.86 -16.27 -17.35
N THR A 65 6.11 -16.44 -17.78
CA THR A 65 6.67 -17.75 -18.14
C THR A 65 7.61 -18.29 -17.04
N PRO A 66 7.80 -19.62 -16.96
CA PRO A 66 8.72 -20.21 -15.97
C PRO A 66 10.15 -19.65 -16.04
N GLU A 67 10.64 -19.29 -17.23
CA GLU A 67 11.98 -18.73 -17.44
C GLU A 67 12.12 -17.32 -16.84
N GLN A 68 11.01 -16.59 -16.71
CA GLN A 68 10.98 -15.23 -16.16
C GLN A 68 10.83 -15.22 -14.63
N ALA A 69 10.60 -16.36 -13.98
CA ALA A 69 10.34 -16.43 -12.54
C ALA A 69 11.44 -15.76 -11.69
N GLY A 70 12.71 -15.90 -12.07
CA GLY A 70 13.82 -15.23 -11.39
C GLY A 70 13.80 -13.71 -11.54
N ALA A 71 13.43 -13.20 -12.73
CA ALA A 71 13.31 -11.77 -12.98
C ALA A 71 12.11 -11.16 -12.24
N ILE A 72 10.99 -11.87 -12.20
CA ILE A 72 9.80 -11.49 -11.42
C ILE A 72 10.14 -11.47 -9.93
N GLY A 73 10.86 -12.47 -9.43
CA GLY A 73 11.35 -12.49 -8.05
C GLY A 73 12.27 -11.30 -7.73
N ALA A 74 13.21 -10.99 -8.62
CA ALA A 74 14.08 -9.81 -8.45
C ALA A 74 13.29 -8.50 -8.46
N LEU A 75 12.24 -8.39 -9.28
CA LEU A 75 11.33 -7.23 -9.28
C LEU A 75 10.57 -7.13 -7.95
N MET A 76 10.06 -8.24 -7.41
CA MET A 76 9.39 -8.31 -6.10
C MET A 76 10.30 -7.94 -4.91
N ASP A 77 11.61 -8.18 -5.04
CA ASP A 77 12.61 -7.85 -4.02
C ASP A 77 13.23 -6.44 -4.22
N SER A 78 12.77 -5.69 -5.22
CA SER A 78 13.32 -4.37 -5.56
C SER A 78 12.53 -3.21 -4.95
N ASP A 79 13.22 -2.08 -4.80
CA ASP A 79 12.58 -0.79 -4.56
C ASP A 79 11.80 -0.33 -5.80
N VAL A 80 10.71 0.39 -5.58
CA VAL A 80 9.93 0.97 -6.67
C VAL A 80 10.26 2.45 -6.78
N SER A 81 11.12 2.78 -7.75
CA SER A 81 11.48 4.17 -8.08
C SER A 81 10.94 4.57 -9.44
N ASN A 82 10.26 5.72 -9.49
CA ASN A 82 9.90 6.48 -10.69
C ASN A 82 9.52 7.90 -10.25
N SER A 83 10.44 8.85 -10.33
CA SER A 83 10.22 10.20 -9.80
C SER A 83 9.08 10.96 -10.48
N ASP A 84 8.83 10.71 -11.77
CA ASP A 84 7.78 11.38 -12.53
C ASP A 84 6.37 10.93 -12.09
N VAL A 85 6.27 9.70 -11.56
CA VAL A 85 5.00 9.11 -11.09
C VAL A 85 4.85 9.22 -9.58
N ILE A 86 5.92 8.92 -8.83
CA ILE A 86 5.86 8.70 -7.38
C ILE A 86 6.05 10.01 -6.61
N SER A 87 6.88 10.94 -7.07
CA SER A 87 7.17 12.16 -6.30
C SER A 87 5.92 13.05 -6.16
N PRO A 88 5.66 13.67 -4.99
CA PRO A 88 6.39 13.61 -3.71
C PRO A 88 5.85 12.55 -2.74
N TYR A 89 5.23 11.48 -3.23
CA TYR A 89 4.57 10.46 -2.40
C TYR A 89 5.44 9.24 -2.09
N GLY A 90 6.71 9.23 -2.52
CA GLY A 90 7.68 8.25 -2.03
C GLY A 90 8.03 8.50 -0.56
N ASN A 91 8.74 7.55 0.04
CA ASN A 91 9.20 7.71 1.42
C ASN A 91 10.14 8.93 1.51
N GLY A 92 9.96 9.75 2.55
CA GLY A 92 10.74 10.99 2.70
C GLY A 92 10.49 12.02 1.60
N ASP A 93 9.27 12.05 1.06
CA ASP A 93 8.85 12.90 -0.06
C ASP A 93 9.64 12.67 -1.36
N SER A 94 10.22 11.48 -1.51
CA SER A 94 11.06 11.13 -2.66
C SER A 94 10.25 10.56 -3.84
N GLY A 95 10.96 10.21 -4.92
CA GLY A 95 10.42 9.43 -6.04
C GLY A 95 10.52 7.91 -5.86
N THR A 96 10.77 7.42 -4.65
CA THR A 96 11.03 6.01 -4.34
C THR A 96 10.18 5.50 -3.19
N ILE A 97 9.61 4.31 -3.37
CA ILE A 97 8.96 3.52 -2.31
C ILE A 97 9.84 2.31 -2.05
N TYR A 98 10.36 2.22 -0.83
CA TYR A 98 11.37 1.23 -0.47
C TYR A 98 10.77 -0.13 -0.12
N ARG A 99 11.43 -1.20 -0.55
CA ARG A 99 11.18 -2.56 -0.07
C ARG A 99 11.52 -2.62 1.42
N LEU A 100 10.63 -3.22 2.21
CA LEU A 100 10.84 -3.40 3.65
C LEU A 100 12.14 -4.16 3.91
N ARG A 101 13.00 -3.56 4.72
CA ARG A 101 14.27 -4.09 5.21
C ARG A 101 14.64 -3.35 6.50
N GLU A 102 15.55 -3.92 7.26
CA GLU A 102 16.10 -3.24 8.45
C GLU A 102 16.70 -1.87 8.06
N GLY A 103 16.38 -0.85 8.85
CA GLY A 103 16.87 0.51 8.63
C GLY A 103 16.17 1.25 7.49
N VAL A 104 15.04 0.77 6.96
CA VAL A 104 14.26 1.51 5.94
C VAL A 104 13.61 2.76 6.52
N GLU A 105 13.36 2.78 7.83
CA GLU A 105 12.73 3.90 8.53
C GLU A 105 13.49 5.22 8.41
N ARG A 106 14.82 5.14 8.22
CA ARG A 106 15.69 6.31 8.11
C ARG A 106 15.31 7.23 6.96
N PHE A 107 14.69 6.69 5.91
CA PHE A 107 14.27 7.47 4.75
C PHE A 107 13.07 8.36 5.05
N MET A 108 12.38 8.16 6.18
CA MET A 108 11.28 9.02 6.63
C MET A 108 11.71 9.99 7.74
N ILE A 109 12.97 9.92 8.20
CA ILE A 109 13.51 10.82 9.21
C ILE A 109 13.92 12.14 8.56
N THR A 110 13.17 13.20 8.83
CA THR A 110 13.47 14.55 8.33
C THR A 110 14.36 15.35 9.29
N ASP A 111 14.27 15.09 10.60
CA ASP A 111 15.11 15.72 11.63
C ASP A 111 16.18 14.74 12.15
N ILE A 112 17.38 14.81 11.55
CA ILE A 112 18.53 13.98 11.94
C ILE A 112 19.13 14.35 13.30
N ASN A 113 18.79 15.52 13.85
CA ASN A 113 19.30 15.97 15.15
C ASN A 113 18.43 15.47 16.31
N ASN A 114 17.27 14.87 16.03
CA ASN A 114 16.41 14.28 17.04
C ASN A 114 16.80 12.80 17.29
N PRO A 115 17.39 12.47 18.45
CA PRO A 115 17.82 11.10 18.75
C PRO A 115 16.65 10.11 18.87
N GLY A 116 15.41 10.59 19.05
CA GLY A 116 14.20 9.76 19.08
C GLY A 116 13.54 9.54 17.73
N ALA A 117 14.01 10.19 16.65
CA ALA A 117 13.33 10.17 15.36
C ALA A 117 13.25 8.76 14.75
N SER A 118 14.28 7.93 14.90
CA SER A 118 14.25 6.53 14.42
C SER A 118 13.20 5.70 15.14
N ALA A 119 13.11 5.83 16.47
CA ALA A 119 12.11 5.09 17.25
C ALA A 119 10.68 5.51 16.88
N MET A 120 10.46 6.82 16.68
CA MET A 120 9.17 7.34 16.21
C MET A 120 8.81 6.79 14.82
N ALA A 121 9.76 6.80 13.87
CA ALA A 121 9.54 6.29 12.53
C ALA A 121 9.22 4.79 12.52
N GLN A 122 9.88 3.99 13.37
CA GLN A 122 9.56 2.56 13.51
C GLN A 122 8.18 2.33 14.14
N SER A 123 7.77 3.18 15.08
CA SER A 123 6.47 3.11 15.75
C SER A 123 5.31 3.52 14.84
N THR A 124 5.57 4.13 13.68
CA THR A 124 4.52 4.60 12.77
C THR A 124 4.49 3.85 11.44
N LEU A 125 5.52 3.06 11.12
CA LEU A 125 5.59 2.31 9.86
C LEU A 125 4.91 0.93 9.98
N PRO A 126 3.80 0.67 9.27
CA PRO A 126 3.14 -0.62 9.31
C PRO A 126 3.89 -1.69 8.51
N LEU A 127 3.91 -2.92 9.04
CA LEU A 127 4.48 -4.10 8.37
C LEU A 127 3.40 -5.08 7.92
N MET A 128 2.45 -5.37 8.81
CA MET A 128 1.36 -6.31 8.58
C MET A 128 0.08 -5.79 9.20
N PHE A 129 -1.04 -6.13 8.61
CA PHE A 129 -2.35 -5.78 9.13
C PHE A 129 -3.37 -6.84 8.72
N ASP A 130 -4.45 -6.91 9.49
CA ASP A 130 -5.65 -7.68 9.14
C ASP A 130 -6.34 -7.08 7.91
N HIS A 131 -7.27 -7.82 7.32
CA HIS A 131 -8.02 -7.30 6.17
C HIS A 131 -8.78 -6.02 6.56
N ILE A 132 -8.61 -4.97 5.76
CA ILE A 132 -9.25 -3.66 5.95
C ILE A 132 -10.34 -3.54 4.88
N ALA A 133 -11.60 -3.40 5.31
CA ALA A 133 -12.75 -3.39 4.41
C ALA A 133 -13.72 -2.26 4.75
N VAL A 134 -14.56 -1.85 3.80
CA VAL A 134 -15.57 -0.79 4.03
C VAL A 134 -16.82 -1.37 4.71
N ALA A 135 -17.15 -2.64 4.44
CA ALA A 135 -18.29 -3.31 5.03
C ALA A 135 -17.92 -3.93 6.40
N VAL A 136 -18.70 -3.61 7.44
CA VAL A 136 -18.48 -4.12 8.81
C VAL A 136 -18.43 -5.65 8.87
N THR A 137 -19.18 -6.32 8.00
CA THR A 137 -19.24 -7.79 7.88
C THR A 137 -17.96 -8.43 7.33
N MET A 138 -17.05 -7.63 6.77
CA MET A 138 -15.80 -8.09 6.15
C MET A 138 -14.58 -7.88 7.06
N PHE A 139 -14.75 -7.31 8.26
CA PHE A 139 -13.68 -7.26 9.25
C PHE A 139 -13.56 -8.58 10.01
N ASN A 140 -12.31 -8.94 10.33
CA ASN A 140 -12.00 -10.11 11.14
C ASN A 140 -12.43 -9.96 12.62
N HIS A 141 -12.67 -8.73 13.09
CA HIS A 141 -13.09 -8.42 14.46
C HIS A 141 -14.06 -7.23 14.51
N VAL A 142 -15.12 -7.33 15.33
CA VAL A 142 -16.14 -6.28 15.53
C VAL A 142 -15.95 -5.67 16.93
N PRO A 143 -16.07 -4.33 17.13
CA PRO A 143 -16.40 -3.28 16.17
C PRO A 143 -15.31 -3.07 15.12
N GLY A 144 -15.69 -2.80 13.88
CA GLY A 144 -14.82 -2.84 12.70
C GLY A 144 -13.50 -2.09 12.86
N GLY A 145 -12.42 -2.70 12.37
CA GLY A 145 -11.05 -2.23 12.52
C GLY A 145 -10.05 -3.31 12.16
N SER A 146 -8.76 -3.01 12.29
CA SER A 146 -7.66 -3.89 11.93
C SER A 146 -6.61 -3.89 13.03
N ASN A 147 -6.10 -5.08 13.38
CA ASN A 147 -4.81 -5.13 14.09
C ASN A 147 -3.71 -4.74 13.09
N VAL A 148 -2.79 -3.90 13.53
CA VAL A 148 -1.67 -3.41 12.73
C VAL A 148 -0.37 -3.68 13.51
N LEU A 149 0.53 -4.45 12.90
CA LEU A 149 1.90 -4.68 13.37
C LEU A 149 2.82 -3.61 12.78
N PHE A 150 3.58 -2.94 13.64
CA PHE A 150 4.54 -1.89 13.28
C PHE A 150 5.98 -2.39 13.30
N MET A 151 6.91 -1.57 12.79
CA MET A 151 8.31 -1.94 12.60
C MET A 151 9.09 -2.12 13.91
N ASP A 152 8.68 -1.47 14.99
CA ASP A 152 9.22 -1.67 16.35
C ASP A 152 8.69 -2.96 17.02
N GLY A 153 7.80 -3.70 16.35
CA GLY A 153 7.22 -4.96 16.81
C GLY A 153 5.96 -4.81 17.68
N HIS A 154 5.48 -3.60 17.96
CA HIS A 154 4.21 -3.44 18.65
C HIS A 154 3.03 -3.71 17.71
N VAL A 155 1.90 -4.10 18.32
CA VAL A 155 0.63 -4.26 17.61
C VAL A 155 -0.38 -3.30 18.23
N GLU A 156 -1.06 -2.54 17.39
CA GLU A 156 -2.16 -1.66 17.77
C GLU A 156 -3.44 -2.09 17.05
N PHE A 157 -4.56 -2.07 17.78
CA PHE A 157 -5.87 -2.19 17.14
C PHE A 157 -6.34 -0.80 16.67
N GLN A 158 -6.39 -0.61 15.35
CA GLN A 158 -6.94 0.60 14.74
C GLN A 158 -8.41 0.40 14.43
N ARG A 159 -9.27 1.22 15.06
CA ARG A 159 -10.70 1.26 14.73
C ARG A 159 -10.88 1.82 13.32
N TYR A 160 -11.86 1.29 12.60
CA TYR A 160 -12.21 1.84 11.30
C TYR A 160 -12.76 3.26 11.43
N GLU A 161 -12.16 4.19 10.71
CA GLU A 161 -12.57 5.58 10.61
C GLU A 161 -12.57 5.98 9.14
N GLU A 162 -13.74 6.27 8.58
CA GLU A 162 -13.90 6.55 7.13
C GLU A 162 -12.90 7.59 6.62
N ARG A 163 -12.70 8.66 7.41
CA ARG A 163 -11.76 9.76 7.13
C ARG A 163 -10.58 9.81 8.13
N GLY A 164 -10.17 8.65 8.63
CA GLY A 164 -9.08 8.53 9.61
C GLY A 164 -7.68 8.67 9.01
N SER A 165 -6.71 9.02 9.86
CA SER A 165 -5.28 9.07 9.49
C SER A 165 -4.58 7.71 9.59
N GLY A 166 -5.18 6.75 10.30
CA GLY A 166 -4.69 5.38 10.41
C GLY A 166 -4.92 4.57 9.13
N LEU A 167 -4.37 3.35 9.09
CA LEU A 167 -4.56 2.41 7.98
C LEU A 167 -6.02 1.99 7.81
N ALA A 168 -6.78 1.90 8.91
CA ALA A 168 -8.18 1.48 8.88
C ALA A 168 -9.11 2.62 8.42
N ASN A 169 -8.94 3.10 7.18
CA ASN A 169 -9.77 4.14 6.57
C ASN A 169 -10.37 3.69 5.23
N SER A 170 -11.29 4.50 4.69
CA SER A 170 -12.03 4.16 3.46
C SER A 170 -11.13 4.04 2.22
N HIS A 171 -10.12 4.89 2.07
CA HIS A 171 -9.24 4.88 0.89
C HIS A 171 -8.40 3.60 0.84
N VAL A 172 -7.83 3.22 1.99
CA VAL A 172 -7.09 1.96 2.14
C VAL A 172 -8.03 0.78 1.90
N ALA A 173 -9.23 0.80 2.47
CA ALA A 173 -10.23 -0.24 2.31
C ALA A 173 -10.67 -0.46 0.86
N HIS A 174 -10.93 0.62 0.10
CA HIS A 174 -11.25 0.54 -1.32
C HIS A 174 -10.10 -0.08 -2.13
N SER A 175 -8.88 0.42 -1.91
CA SER A 175 -7.71 -0.02 -2.67
C SER A 175 -7.37 -1.48 -2.39
N LEU A 176 -7.30 -1.87 -1.11
CA LEU A 176 -7.03 -3.24 -0.69
C LEU A 176 -8.18 -4.18 -1.01
N GLY A 177 -9.43 -3.72 -0.93
CA GLY A 177 -10.60 -4.51 -1.30
C GLY A 177 -10.56 -4.93 -2.77
N LEU A 178 -10.19 -4.01 -3.67
CA LEU A 178 -10.00 -4.33 -5.09
C LEU A 178 -8.84 -5.32 -5.30
N MET A 179 -7.70 -5.11 -4.62
CA MET A 179 -6.52 -5.98 -4.79
C MET A 179 -6.68 -7.37 -4.17
N ALA A 180 -7.34 -7.48 -3.01
CA ALA A 180 -7.54 -8.75 -2.31
C ALA A 180 -8.49 -9.70 -3.07
N LEU A 181 -9.25 -9.18 -4.02
CA LEU A 181 -10.07 -10.00 -4.91
C LEU A 181 -9.25 -10.67 -6.02
N ALA A 182 -8.02 -10.20 -6.25
CA ALA A 182 -7.09 -10.71 -7.27
C ALA A 182 -5.90 -11.51 -6.71
N LEU A 183 -5.79 -11.64 -5.38
CA LEU A 183 -4.74 -12.41 -4.67
C LEU A 183 -5.36 -13.60 -3.92
#